data_AF-A0A2H9NWH3-F1
#
_entry.id   AF-A0A2H9NWH3-F1
#
_cell.length_a   1.000
_cell.length_b   1.000
_cell.length_c   1.000
_cell.angle_alpha   90.00
_cell.angle_beta   90.00
_cell.angle_gamma   90.00
#
_symmetry.space_group_name_H-M   'P 1'
#
loop_
_entity.id
_entity.type
_entity.pdbx_description
1 polymer ?
#
loop_
_entity_poly.entity_id
_entity_poly.type
_entity_poly.pdbx_seq_one_letter_code
_entity_poly.pdbx_strand_id
1 'polypeptide(L)' 'LLPDGGRICLIEYGDFFGIMPNIEWLSNNAEIEETFRKRGFSVRVERLRGLFWRFIVIYGVKYPEDVPFI' A
#
# COMPACT_ATOMS: atom_id res chain seq x y z
N LEU A 1 5.44 7.78 16.40
CA LEU A 1 4.37 6.75 16.37
C LEU A 1 3.09 7.45 15.94
N LEU A 2 2.36 6.91 14.95
CA LEU A 2 1.05 7.45 14.58
C LEU A 2 0.06 7.15 15.73
N PRO A 3 -0.82 8.10 16.10
CA PRO A 3 -1.91 7.83 17.04
C PRO A 3 -2.98 6.93 16.40
N ASP A 4 -3.86 6.37 17.23
CA ASP A 4 -5.03 5.62 16.75
C ASP A 4 -5.95 6.51 15.91
N GLY A 5 -6.46 5.95 14.81
CA GLY A 5 -7.18 6.70 13.78
C GLY A 5 -6.28 7.55 12.87
N GLY A 6 -4.96 7.56 13.10
CA GLY A 6 -4.00 8.23 12.23
C GLY A 6 -4.01 7.64 10.82
N ARG A 7 -3.90 8.49 9.80
CA ARG A 7 -3.98 8.10 8.39
C ARG A 7 -2.62 8.14 7.71
N ILE A 8 -2.39 7.22 6.79
CA ILE A 8 -1.23 7.18 5.91
C ILE A 8 -1.68 7.14 4.45
N CYS A 9 -0.90 7.77 3.59
CA CYS A 9 -1.01 7.66 2.15
C CYS A 9 0.42 7.48 1.62
N LEU A 10 0.69 6.32 1.03
CA LEU A 10 1.98 6.03 0.41
C LEU A 10 1.76 5.91 -1.10
N ILE A 11 2.67 6.49 -1.86
CA ILE A 11 2.68 6.42 -3.32
C ILE A 11 4.01 5.81 -3.73
N GLU A 12 3.95 4.63 -4.34
CA GLU A 12 5.12 3.93 -4.87
C GLU A 12 5.09 3.89 -6.40
N TYR A 13 6.26 4.09 -6.99
CA TYR A 13 6.45 4.03 -8.44
C TYR A 13 6.73 2.59 -8.83
N GLY A 14 5.77 1.97 -9.53
CA GLY A 14 5.92 0.65 -10.11
C GLY A 14 6.36 0.74 -11.56
N ASP A 15 7.28 -0.15 -11.93
CA ASP A 15 7.59 -0.50 -13.31
C ASP A 15 7.90 0.69 -14.24
N PHE A 16 9.12 1.22 -14.10
CA PHE A 16 9.64 2.22 -15.02
C PHE A 16 10.18 1.54 -16.29
N PHE A 17 9.29 1.20 -17.23
CA PHE A 17 9.65 0.62 -18.54
C PHE A 17 10.64 -0.57 -18.48
N GLY A 18 10.58 -1.42 -17.46
CA GLY A 18 11.52 -2.55 -17.30
C GLY A 18 12.96 -2.15 -16.92
N ILE A 19 13.23 -0.87 -16.62
CA ILE A 19 14.53 -0.39 -16.10
C ILE A 19 14.64 -0.65 -14.60
N MET A 20 13.51 -0.60 -13.87
CA MET A 20 13.45 -0.89 -12.45
C MET A 20 12.67 -2.19 -12.23
N PRO A 21 13.28 -3.24 -11.64
CA PRO A 21 12.57 -4.46 -11.32
C PRO A 21 11.48 -4.15 -10.28
N ASN A 22 10.27 -4.67 -10.49
CA ASN A 22 9.23 -4.62 -9.46
C ASN A 22 9.73 -5.39 -8.24
N ILE A 23 9.74 -4.74 -7.08
CA ILE A 23 10.04 -5.42 -5.82
C ILE A 23 8.94 -6.45 -5.58
N GLU A 24 9.31 -7.70 -5.32
CA GLU A 24 8.40 -8.85 -5.31
C GLU A 24 7.19 -8.65 -4.40
N TRP A 25 7.39 -8.17 -3.17
CA TRP A 25 6.30 -7.92 -2.21
C TRP A 25 5.34 -6.80 -2.64
N LEU A 26 5.76 -5.87 -3.51
CA LEU A 26 4.90 -4.81 -4.08
C LEU A 26 4.08 -5.32 -5.27
N SER A 27 4.34 -6.52 -5.78
CA SER A 27 3.60 -7.08 -6.91
C SER A 27 2.24 -7.68 -6.51
N ASN A 28 2.03 -7.98 -5.22
CA ASN A 28 0.82 -8.61 -4.71
C ASN A 28 0.10 -7.72 -3.68
N ASN A 29 -1.14 -7.32 -3.98
CA ASN A 29 -1.95 -6.50 -3.07
C ASN A 29 -2.21 -7.21 -1.74
N ALA A 30 -2.48 -8.52 -1.75
CA ALA A 30 -2.77 -9.26 -0.54
C ALA A 30 -1.56 -9.29 0.42
N GLU A 31 -0.36 -9.37 -0.14
CA GLU A 31 0.88 -9.34 0.63
C GLU A 31 1.13 -7.96 1.25
N ILE A 32 0.86 -6.88 0.50
CA ILE A 32 0.90 -5.51 1.02
C ILE A 32 -0.10 -5.36 2.17
N GLU A 33 -1.38 -5.73 1.94
CA GLU A 33 -2.44 -5.62 2.94
C GLU A 33 -2.11 -6.42 4.21
N GLU A 34 -1.64 -7.66 4.08
CA GLU A 34 -1.22 -8.48 5.20
C GLU A 34 -0.04 -7.88 5.97
N THR A 35 0.94 -7.32 5.24
CA THR A 35 2.13 -6.68 5.81
C THR A 35 1.77 -5.47 6.67
N PHE A 36 0.81 -4.67 6.23
CA PHE A 36 0.30 -3.52 6.99
C PHE A 36 -0.63 -3.95 8.13
N ARG A 37 -1.49 -4.96 7.92
CA ARG A 37 -2.38 -5.50 8.96
C ARG A 37 -1.61 -6.05 10.14
N LYS A 38 -0.51 -6.79 9.90
CA LYS A 38 0.41 -7.27 10.95
C LYS A 38 1.02 -6.16 11.82
N ARG A 39 0.96 -4.90 11.37
CA ARG A 39 1.50 -3.72 12.08
C ARG A 39 0.42 -2.81 12.66
N GLY A 40 -0.84 -3.25 12.68
CA GLY A 40 -1.97 -2.47 13.20
C GLY A 40 -2.43 -1.37 12.25
N PHE A 41 -2.36 -1.64 10.94
CA PHE A 41 -2.92 -0.76 9.92
C PHE A 41 -3.95 -1.52 9.10
N SER A 42 -5.13 -0.94 8.97
CA SER A 42 -6.08 -1.34 7.94
C SER A 42 -5.76 -0.54 6.69
N VAL A 43 -5.52 -1.20 5.54
CA VAL A 43 -5.09 -0.53 4.31
C VAL A 43 -5.88 -0.96 3.09
N ARG A 44 -5.99 -0.05 2.12
CA ARG A 44 -6.51 -0.29 0.78
C ARG A 44 -5.43 0.03 -0.24
N VAL A 45 -5.20 -0.90 -1.16
CA VAL A 45 -4.21 -0.76 -2.22
C VAL A 45 -4.90 -0.48 -3.54
N GLU A 46 -4.57 0.66 -4.15
CA GLU A 46 -5.04 1.07 -5.47
C GLU A 46 -3.88 1.06 -6.46
N ARG A 47 -4.06 0.43 -7.63
CA ARG A 47 -3.08 0.45 -8.71
C ARG A 47 -3.55 1.39 -9.81
N LEU A 48 -2.80 2.46 -10.04
CA LEU A 48 -3.09 3.43 -11.08
C LEU A 48 -2.13 3.25 -12.25
N ARG A 49 -2.62 3.48 -13.47
CA ARG A 49 -1.80 3.43 -14.69
C ARG A 49 -1.59 4.85 -15.21
N GLY A 50 -0.34 5.31 -15.21
CA GLY A 50 0.08 6.52 -15.90
C GLY A 50 0.38 6.25 -17.39
N LEU A 51 0.78 7.30 -18.10
CA LEU A 51 1.20 7.19 -19.51
C LEU A 51 2.47 6.33 -19.68
N PHE A 52 3.36 6.38 -18.68
CA PHE A 52 4.74 5.90 -18.78
C PHE A 52 5.17 5.04 -17.57
N TRP A 53 4.32 4.88 -16.55
CA TRP A 53 4.62 4.10 -15.35
C TRP A 53 3.34 3.66 -14.66
N ARG A 54 3.47 2.75 -13.70
CA ARG A 54 2.36 2.33 -12.83
C ARG A 54 2.58 2.93 -11.45
N PHE A 55 1.49 3.23 -10.76
CA PHE A 55 1.54 3.66 -9.37
C PHE A 55 0.86 2.62 -8.50
N ILE A 56 1.40 2.42 -7.31
CA ILE A 56 0.73 1.73 -6.23
C ILE A 56 0.46 2.78 -5.17
N VAL A 57 -0.82 3.05 -4.90
CA VAL A 57 -1.25 3.97 -3.86
C VAL A 57 -1.80 3.15 -2.71
N ILE A 58 -1.23 3.31 -1.52
CA ILE A 58 -1.61 2.59 -0.31
C ILE A 58 -2.22 3.60 0.64
N TYR A 59 -3.53 3.52 0.84
CA TYR A 59 -4.23 4.28 1.86
C TYR A 59 -4.33 3.44 3.12
N GLY A 60 -4.07 4.02 4.27
CA GLY A 60 -4.12 3.27 5.52
C GLY A 60 -4.64 4.08 6.69
N VAL A 61 -5.26 3.39 7.65
CA VAL A 61 -5.61 3.95 8.96
C VAL A 61 -5.05 3.03 10.04
N LYS A 62 -4.39 3.63 11.04
CA LYS A 62 -3.88 2.90 12.19
C LYS A 62 -5.03 2.57 13.14
N TYR A 63 -5.24 1.28 13.37
CA TYR A 63 -6.17 0.79 14.37
C TYR A 63 -5.47 -0.31 15.19
N PRO A 64 -5.57 -0.28 16.52
CA PRO A 64 -5.06 -1.36 17.37
C PRO A 64 -5.76 -2.71 17.09
N GLU A 65 -6.99 -2.64 16.60
CA GLU A 65 -7.89 -3.75 16.32
C GLU A 65 -7.94 -4.03 14.82
N ASP A 66 -8.16 -5.30 14.44
CA ASP A 66 -8.32 -5.72 13.05
C ASP A 66 -9.69 -5.26 12.52
N VAL A 67 -9.75 -4.04 11.98
CA VAL A 67 -10.95 -3.45 11.41
C VAL A 67 -10.87 -3.39 9.89
N PRO A 68 -11.95 -3.71 9.16
CA PRO A 68 -11.97 -3.60 7.71
C PRO A 68 -11.84 -2.13 7.27
N PHE A 69 -11.08 -1.87 6.21
CA PHE A 69 -10.97 -0.55 5.60
C PHE A 69 -12.26 -0.28 4.81
N ILE A 70 -13.00 0.78 5.16
CA ILE A 70 -14.27 1.17 4.53
C ILE A 70 -14.03 2.35 3.58
#